data_AF-A0A7K6P0F1-F1
#
_entry.id   AF-A0A7K6P0F1-F1
#
_cell.length_a   1.000
_cell.length_b   1.000
_cell.length_c   1.000
_cell.angle_alpha   90.00
_cell.angle_beta   90.00
_cell.angle_gamma   90.00
#
_symmetry.space_group_name_H-M   'P 1'
#
loop_
_entity.id
_entity.type
_entity.pdbx_description
1 polymer ?
#
loop_
_entity_poly.entity_id
_entity_poly.type
_entity_poly.pdbx_seq_one_letter_code
_entity_poly.pdbx_strand_id
1 'polypeptide(L)'
;MNLKKYFIRALHRLQKGPGYTYKELLVWYCDNTNTHGPKRIIKEGPKKKLIWFFLTLLFASLVFWQWGILINTYLSYNVTSSLSIGFKTMKFPAVTVCNANPFKYSEVKHLLKELDRLIEAALERILQPTPGNSTENISPPLDLELWNQIPLVLIDEHDKDNPIILDIFESNQSLMDNQTTVGNQTTMGNETTGGNLTVCSHQGSDNCTYRNFTSAAQAVTEWYILQSTSILSKVPLQERIRMGYQAEDMILACLYGAEPCNYKNFTQIYHPDHGNCYIFNWGMDEEALNSSNPGAEFGLKLILDISQQDYIPYLSSAAGARLMLHQQKSFPFLKDQGIYAMAGTETSIGVLVDELERMGYPYSDCTMNGSDVPVKNLYSQYNTSYSIQACLRSCFQNHMTEICGCGHYMFPLPEGVNYCNNEDNPGWAYCYSSLRSSIRHRQICIDSCKETCNDTQYKMTISMADWPSEASEDWIFHILSYERDMSTNVTLDRNGIIKLNIYFQEYNYRTISESAATTIVWLLSSLGGQFGFWMGGSQKRAQARYPDAPPTVSELVEAHTNLGFQHEDGGALPRDEALPPEPGTPPPNYDSLRVQPLDILGPDSDAE
;
A
#
# COMPACT_ATOMS: atom_id res chain seq x y z
N MET A 1 -25.30 18.00 34.47
CA MET A 1 -26.36 18.61 35.31
C MET A 1 -26.50 20.15 35.20
N ASN A 2 -25.53 20.89 34.63
CA ASN A 2 -25.57 22.37 34.56
C ASN A 2 -26.32 22.96 33.36
N LEU A 3 -26.34 22.33 32.18
CA LEU A 3 -27.07 22.87 31.01
C LEU A 3 -28.59 22.94 31.22
N LYS A 4 -29.19 21.92 31.85
CA LYS A 4 -30.63 21.87 32.11
C LYS A 4 -31.08 23.02 33.02
N LYS A 5 -30.25 23.40 33.99
CA LYS A 5 -30.49 24.54 34.89
C LYS A 5 -30.37 25.88 34.16
N TYR A 6 -29.45 26.00 33.20
CA TYR A 6 -29.33 27.17 32.32
C TYR A 6 -30.53 27.30 31.39
N PHE A 7 -30.95 26.22 30.75
CA PHE A 7 -32.14 26.23 29.90
C PHE A 7 -33.42 26.54 30.68
N ILE A 8 -33.59 25.98 31.89
CA ILE A 8 -34.75 26.31 32.74
C ILE A 8 -34.70 27.78 33.19
N ARG A 9 -33.53 28.32 33.54
CA ARG A 9 -33.39 29.76 33.87
C ARG A 9 -33.63 30.66 32.66
N ALA A 10 -33.20 30.27 31.47
CA ALA A 10 -33.45 30.99 30.22
C ALA A 10 -34.95 30.95 29.86
N LEU A 11 -35.59 29.78 29.97
CA LEU A 11 -37.02 29.60 29.73
C LEU A 11 -37.86 30.42 30.73
N HIS A 12 -37.46 30.42 32.00
CA HIS A 12 -38.13 31.19 33.06
C HIS A 12 -37.91 32.71 32.92
N ARG A 13 -36.80 33.15 32.30
CA ARG A 13 -36.59 34.56 31.90
C ARG A 13 -37.40 34.95 30.66
N LEU A 14 -37.62 34.03 29.72
CA LEU A 14 -38.49 34.24 28.55
C LEU A 14 -39.98 34.28 28.95
N GLN A 15 -40.40 33.47 29.93
CA GLN A 15 -41.79 33.45 30.43
C GLN A 15 -42.15 34.62 31.36
N LYS A 16 -41.17 35.20 32.07
CA LYS A 16 -41.38 36.34 32.99
C LYS A 16 -40.80 37.68 32.47
N GLY A 17 -40.35 37.71 31.22
CA GLY A 17 -40.06 38.97 30.54
C GLY A 17 -41.34 39.81 30.39
N PRO A 18 -41.27 41.11 30.12
CA PRO A 18 -42.46 41.92 29.90
C PRO A 18 -43.26 41.26 28.78
N GLY A 19 -44.59 41.18 28.93
CA GLY A 19 -45.50 40.54 27.98
C GLY A 19 -45.60 41.30 26.67
N TYR A 20 -44.47 41.56 26.03
CA TYR A 20 -44.41 42.17 24.71
C TYR A 20 -45.02 41.21 23.72
N THR A 21 -46.00 41.70 22.97
CA THR A 21 -46.39 41.01 21.74
C THR A 21 -45.23 41.01 20.75
N TYR A 22 -45.13 40.01 19.88
CA TYR A 22 -44.08 39.93 18.85
C TYR A 22 -43.93 41.24 18.05
N LYS A 23 -45.04 41.97 17.88
CA LYS A 23 -45.08 43.28 17.25
C LYS A 23 -44.34 44.36 18.06
N GLU A 24 -44.54 44.42 19.37
CA GLU A 24 -43.88 45.38 20.25
C GLU A 24 -42.38 45.09 20.35
N LEU A 25 -42.00 43.81 20.38
CA LEU A 25 -40.59 43.40 20.38
C LEU A 25 -39.88 43.76 19.06
N LEU A 26 -40.56 43.59 17.93
CA LEU A 26 -40.02 43.95 16.62
C LEU A 26 -39.88 45.48 16.46
N VAL A 27 -40.86 46.25 16.94
CA VAL A 27 -40.78 47.72 16.97
C VAL A 27 -39.61 48.17 17.85
N TRP A 28 -39.50 47.62 19.06
CA TRP A 28 -38.39 47.90 19.97
C TRP A 28 -37.03 47.56 19.36
N TYR A 29 -36.90 46.42 18.68
CA TYR A 29 -35.69 46.02 17.98
C TYR A 29 -35.34 47.00 16.86
N CYS A 30 -36.30 47.33 15.99
CA CYS A 30 -36.09 48.27 14.89
C CYS A 30 -35.74 49.69 15.35
N ASP A 31 -36.20 50.13 16.52
CA ASP A 31 -35.85 51.44 17.08
C ASP A 31 -34.47 51.48 17.73
N ASN A 32 -34.05 50.37 18.36
CA ASN A 32 -32.79 50.28 19.12
C ASN A 32 -31.64 49.59 18.38
N THR A 33 -31.90 48.99 17.23
CA THR A 33 -30.86 48.35 16.42
C THR A 33 -30.00 49.39 15.70
N ASN A 34 -28.71 49.05 15.57
CA ASN A 34 -27.77 49.80 14.72
C ASN A 34 -27.93 49.44 13.23
N THR A 35 -28.82 48.50 12.90
CA THR A 35 -29.13 48.17 11.50
C THR A 35 -30.03 49.22 10.87
N HIS A 36 -29.53 49.86 9.80
CA HIS A 36 -30.28 50.94 9.17
C HIS A 36 -31.53 50.46 8.42
N GLY A 37 -31.53 49.22 7.90
CA GLY A 37 -32.67 48.64 7.18
C GLY A 37 -33.95 48.57 8.02
N PRO A 38 -33.98 47.76 9.09
CA PRO A 38 -35.13 47.64 10.00
C PRO A 38 -35.60 48.97 10.60
N LYS A 39 -34.66 49.86 10.95
CA LYS A 39 -34.96 51.20 11.47
C LYS A 39 -35.65 52.11 10.45
N ARG A 40 -35.23 52.08 9.18
CA ARG A 40 -35.84 52.90 8.09
C ARG A 40 -37.18 52.36 7.61
N ILE A 41 -37.44 51.05 7.76
CA ILE A 41 -38.74 50.43 7.48
C ILE A 41 -39.85 51.01 8.37
N ILE A 42 -39.54 51.37 9.62
CA ILE A 42 -40.54 51.93 10.55
C ILE A 42 -40.69 53.45 10.41
N LYS A 43 -39.58 54.18 10.20
CA LYS A 43 -39.53 55.66 10.30
C LYS A 43 -39.86 56.44 9.01
N GLU A 44 -39.73 55.85 7.82
CA GLU A 44 -39.92 56.60 6.55
C GLU A 44 -41.35 56.55 6.00
N GLY A 45 -41.70 57.36 4.98
CA GLY A 45 -43.03 57.37 4.35
C GLY A 45 -43.35 56.12 3.49
N PRO A 46 -44.63 55.86 3.13
CA PRO A 46 -45.09 54.57 2.60
C PRO A 46 -44.35 54.07 1.35
N LYS A 47 -43.97 54.97 0.43
CA LYS A 47 -43.18 54.62 -0.78
C LYS A 47 -41.75 54.20 -0.44
N LYS A 48 -41.11 54.86 0.52
CA LYS A 48 -39.73 54.55 0.93
C LYS A 48 -39.66 53.33 1.86
N LYS A 49 -40.71 53.06 2.63
CA LYS A 49 -40.85 51.81 3.42
C LYS A 49 -40.74 50.57 2.53
N LEU A 50 -41.43 50.56 1.38
CA LEU A 50 -41.37 49.44 0.43
C LEU A 50 -39.94 49.24 -0.10
N ILE A 51 -39.24 50.33 -0.46
CA ILE A 51 -37.86 50.27 -0.96
C ILE A 51 -36.92 49.70 0.11
N TRP A 52 -36.95 50.22 1.34
CA TRP A 52 -36.10 49.73 2.43
C TRP A 52 -36.45 48.32 2.87
N PHE A 53 -37.71 47.92 2.75
CA PHE A 53 -38.15 46.54 3.01
C PHE A 53 -37.52 45.57 2.01
N PHE A 54 -37.66 45.80 0.70
CA PHE A 54 -37.05 44.93 -0.31
C PHE A 54 -35.53 44.93 -0.26
N LEU A 55 -34.90 46.07 0.02
CA LEU A 55 -33.45 46.14 0.15
C LEU A 55 -32.93 45.36 1.37
N THR A 56 -33.61 45.49 2.52
CA THR A 56 -33.27 44.75 3.74
C THR A 56 -33.49 43.25 3.55
N LEU A 57 -34.57 42.87 2.87
CA LEU A 57 -34.86 41.48 2.52
C LEU A 57 -33.77 40.90 1.60
N LEU A 58 -33.38 41.62 0.54
CA LEU A 58 -32.32 41.22 -0.38
C LEU A 58 -31.00 40.96 0.37
N PHE A 59 -30.58 41.88 1.23
CA PHE A 59 -29.35 41.70 2.00
C PHE A 59 -29.43 40.57 3.01
N ALA A 60 -30.57 40.41 3.70
CA ALA A 60 -30.78 39.26 4.57
C ALA A 60 -30.70 37.94 3.78
N SER A 61 -31.32 37.87 2.60
CA SER A 61 -31.22 36.70 1.71
C SER A 61 -29.79 36.41 1.28
N LEU A 62 -28.99 37.43 0.94
CA LEU A 62 -27.58 37.27 0.59
C LEU A 62 -26.74 36.77 1.78
N VAL A 63 -27.00 37.25 2.98
CA VAL A 63 -26.32 36.77 4.21
C VAL A 63 -26.63 35.30 4.45
N PHE A 64 -27.92 34.92 4.42
CA PHE A 64 -28.31 33.52 4.60
C PHE A 64 -27.76 32.62 3.50
N TRP A 65 -27.70 33.11 2.26
CA TRP A 65 -27.04 32.41 1.16
C TRP A 65 -25.54 32.19 1.43
N GLN A 66 -24.81 33.24 1.84
CA GLN A 66 -23.39 33.15 2.19
C GLN A 66 -23.14 32.23 3.39
N TRP A 67 -24.00 32.28 4.41
CA TRP A 67 -23.94 31.34 5.52
C TRP A 67 -24.17 29.90 5.06
N GLY A 68 -25.12 29.68 4.14
CA GLY A 68 -25.32 28.39 3.49
C GLY A 68 -24.05 27.89 2.81
N ILE A 69 -23.34 28.76 2.08
CA ILE A 69 -22.04 28.43 1.47
C ILE A 69 -21.01 28.06 2.55
N LEU A 70 -20.83 28.90 3.58
CA LEU A 70 -19.82 28.65 4.63
C LEU A 70 -20.09 27.36 5.40
N ILE A 71 -21.36 27.08 5.70
CA ILE A 71 -21.78 25.83 6.35
C ILE A 71 -21.52 24.65 5.40
N ASN A 72 -21.86 24.78 4.11
CA ASN A 72 -21.59 23.73 3.14
C ASN A 72 -20.09 23.46 2.95
N THR A 73 -19.25 24.50 2.94
CA THR A 73 -17.78 24.37 2.91
C THR A 73 -17.24 23.70 4.17
N TYR A 74 -17.82 23.97 5.33
CA TYR A 74 -17.45 23.27 6.56
C TYR A 74 -17.89 21.79 6.52
N LEU A 75 -19.09 21.51 6.02
CA LEU A 75 -19.64 20.15 5.90
C LEU A 75 -19.08 19.36 4.71
N SER A 76 -18.26 19.97 3.85
CA SER A 76 -17.52 19.24 2.81
C SER A 76 -16.28 18.54 3.35
N TYR A 77 -15.90 18.80 4.62
CA TYR A 77 -14.76 18.17 5.31
C TYR A 77 -13.46 18.22 4.49
N ASN A 78 -13.14 19.37 3.92
CA ASN A 78 -11.91 19.53 3.16
C ASN A 78 -10.67 19.45 4.07
N VAL A 79 -9.60 18.85 3.53
CA VAL A 79 -8.30 18.71 4.18
C VAL A 79 -7.22 19.52 3.46
N THR A 80 -6.22 19.96 4.22
CA THR A 80 -4.98 20.56 3.72
C THR A 80 -3.80 19.69 4.09
N SER A 81 -2.99 19.29 3.10
CA SER A 81 -1.81 18.45 3.30
C SER A 81 -0.56 19.31 3.56
N SER A 82 0.28 18.87 4.49
CA SER A 82 1.59 19.45 4.76
C SER A 82 2.69 18.43 4.49
N LEU A 83 3.80 18.86 3.90
CA LEU A 83 4.94 18.02 3.53
C LEU A 83 6.13 18.38 4.41
N SER A 84 6.67 17.41 5.12
CA SER A 84 7.90 17.52 5.89
C SER A 84 8.92 16.51 5.37
N ILE A 85 10.10 16.98 4.97
CA ILE A 85 11.21 16.14 4.49
C ILE A 85 12.43 16.51 5.31
N GLY A 86 13.19 15.52 5.75
CA GLY A 86 14.40 15.79 6.48
C GLY A 86 15.13 14.53 6.92
N PHE A 87 15.97 14.74 7.93
CA PHE A 87 16.72 13.70 8.60
C PHE A 87 16.41 13.74 10.09
N LYS A 88 16.04 12.60 10.67
CA LYS A 88 15.84 12.43 12.12
C LYS A 88 16.24 11.03 12.55
N THR A 89 16.67 10.83 13.80
CA THR A 89 16.83 9.48 14.34
C THR A 89 15.49 8.72 14.27
N MET A 90 15.50 7.54 13.67
CA MET A 90 14.31 6.71 13.51
C MET A 90 14.62 5.25 13.80
N LYS A 91 13.56 4.48 14.09
CA LYS A 91 13.63 3.03 14.15
C LYS A 91 14.05 2.49 12.78
N PHE A 92 15.05 1.62 12.77
CA PHE A 92 15.42 0.91 11.55
C PHE A 92 14.27 -0.03 11.14
N PRO A 93 13.92 -0.14 9.85
CA PRO A 93 12.81 -0.99 9.42
C PRO A 93 12.99 -2.44 9.87
N ALA A 94 11.88 -3.15 10.01
CA ALA A 94 11.93 -4.60 10.10
C ALA A 94 12.34 -5.15 8.72
N VAL A 95 13.39 -5.96 8.70
CA VAL A 95 13.91 -6.57 7.46
C VAL A 95 13.53 -8.05 7.47
N THR A 96 12.57 -8.43 6.64
CA THR A 96 12.24 -9.84 6.43
C THR A 96 13.04 -10.38 5.26
N VAL A 97 13.71 -11.51 5.49
CA VAL A 97 14.45 -12.26 4.48
C VAL A 97 13.89 -13.68 4.42
N CYS A 98 13.60 -14.17 3.22
CA CYS A 98 13.19 -15.55 2.97
C CYS A 98 13.97 -16.11 1.78
N ASN A 99 14.04 -17.43 1.69
CA ASN A 99 14.49 -18.08 0.48
C ASN A 99 13.38 -17.99 -0.60
N ALA A 100 13.75 -17.88 -1.88
CA ALA A 100 12.78 -17.99 -2.98
C ALA A 100 12.16 -19.40 -3.07
N ASN A 101 12.87 -20.43 -2.60
CA ASN A 101 12.35 -21.79 -2.48
C ASN A 101 11.89 -22.07 -1.03
N PRO A 102 10.66 -22.59 -0.81
CA PRO A 102 10.14 -22.78 0.54
C PRO A 102 10.79 -23.93 1.33
N PHE A 103 11.28 -24.97 0.66
CA PHE A 103 11.82 -26.16 1.33
C PHE A 103 13.13 -26.61 0.72
N LYS A 104 13.89 -27.36 1.51
CA LYS A 104 15.03 -28.15 1.04
C LYS A 104 14.51 -29.36 0.25
N TYR A 105 14.92 -29.50 -1.01
CA TYR A 105 14.44 -30.59 -1.86
C TYR A 105 14.81 -31.95 -1.27
N SER A 106 16.02 -32.09 -0.71
CA SER A 106 16.49 -33.31 -0.04
C SER A 106 15.54 -33.81 1.06
N GLU A 107 14.90 -32.90 1.80
CA GLU A 107 14.00 -33.23 2.89
C GLU A 107 12.59 -33.54 2.40
N VAL A 108 12.07 -32.78 1.42
CA VAL A 108 10.68 -32.91 0.94
C VAL A 108 10.51 -33.96 -0.18
N LYS A 109 11.61 -34.43 -0.79
CA LYS A 109 11.59 -35.35 -1.93
C LYS A 109 10.74 -36.59 -1.71
N HIS A 110 10.71 -37.12 -0.49
CA HIS A 110 9.91 -38.31 -0.18
C HIS A 110 8.39 -38.07 -0.29
N LEU A 111 7.92 -36.85 -0.04
CA LEU A 111 6.51 -36.45 -0.16
C LEU A 111 6.13 -36.14 -1.61
N LEU A 112 7.04 -35.55 -2.37
CA LEU A 112 6.80 -35.09 -3.75
C LEU A 112 7.21 -36.11 -4.81
N LYS A 113 7.79 -37.25 -4.43
CA LYS A 113 8.35 -38.24 -5.35
C LYS A 113 7.39 -38.66 -6.47
N GLU A 114 6.14 -38.96 -6.14
CA GLU A 114 5.17 -39.41 -7.16
C GLU A 114 4.72 -38.25 -8.05
N LEU A 115 4.58 -37.04 -7.48
CA LEU A 115 4.28 -35.83 -8.24
C LEU A 115 5.41 -35.49 -9.23
N ASP A 116 6.66 -35.62 -8.79
CA ASP A 116 7.85 -35.39 -9.62
C ASP A 116 7.91 -36.41 -10.78
N ARG A 117 7.61 -37.68 -10.53
CA ARG A 117 7.54 -38.70 -11.59
C ARG A 117 6.43 -38.43 -12.61
N LEU A 118 5.27 -37.96 -12.14
CA LEU A 118 4.15 -37.60 -13.01
C LEU A 118 4.51 -36.42 -13.91
N ILE A 119 5.15 -35.38 -13.37
CA ILE A 119 5.50 -34.21 -14.17
C ILE A 119 6.64 -34.51 -15.15
N GLU A 120 7.64 -35.31 -14.77
CA GLU A 120 8.69 -35.78 -15.68
C GLU A 120 8.07 -36.52 -16.88
N ALA A 121 7.18 -37.48 -16.63
CA ALA A 121 6.50 -38.21 -17.71
C ALA A 121 5.58 -37.32 -18.56
N ALA A 122 4.92 -36.33 -17.96
CA ALA A 122 4.10 -35.37 -18.69
C ALA A 122 4.96 -34.48 -19.61
N LEU A 123 6.09 -33.98 -19.10
CA LEU A 123 7.03 -33.15 -19.86
C LEU A 123 7.66 -33.92 -21.02
N GLU A 124 8.03 -35.19 -20.81
CA GLU A 124 8.53 -36.06 -21.88
C GLU A 124 7.52 -36.17 -23.02
N ARG A 125 6.23 -36.40 -22.71
CA ARG A 125 5.16 -36.49 -23.71
C ARG A 125 4.87 -35.17 -24.43
N ILE A 126 4.94 -34.05 -23.71
CA ILE A 126 4.75 -32.70 -24.29
C ILE A 126 5.90 -32.35 -25.25
N LEU A 127 7.15 -32.69 -24.89
CA LEU A 127 8.35 -32.32 -25.66
C LEU A 127 8.65 -33.31 -26.80
N GLN A 128 8.40 -34.60 -26.59
CA GLN A 128 8.67 -35.68 -27.55
C GLN A 128 7.43 -36.57 -27.70
N PRO A 129 6.49 -36.17 -28.56
CA PRO A 129 5.23 -36.89 -28.66
C PRO A 129 5.36 -38.20 -29.48
N THR A 130 6.48 -38.46 -30.14
CA THR A 130 6.76 -39.74 -30.83
C THR A 130 7.39 -40.76 -29.88
N PRO A 131 6.84 -41.99 -29.75
CA PRO A 131 7.51 -43.05 -29.01
C PRO A 131 8.80 -43.40 -29.76
N GLY A 132 9.94 -42.94 -29.25
CA GLY A 132 11.23 -43.45 -29.69
C GLY A 132 11.26 -44.96 -29.49
N ASN A 133 11.73 -45.71 -30.50
CA ASN A 133 12.11 -47.12 -30.36
C ASN A 133 13.34 -47.25 -29.45
N SER A 134 13.25 -46.78 -28.21
CA SER A 134 14.24 -47.06 -27.16
C SER A 134 13.83 -48.34 -26.46
N THR A 135 14.58 -49.38 -26.76
CA THR A 135 14.65 -50.62 -26.01
C THR A 135 14.94 -50.34 -24.54
N GLU A 136 14.11 -50.91 -23.68
CA GLU A 136 14.36 -51.27 -22.28
C GLU A 136 14.91 -50.18 -21.33
N ASN A 137 14.00 -49.53 -20.61
CA ASN A 137 13.99 -49.56 -19.15
C ASN A 137 12.53 -49.52 -18.71
N ILE A 138 12.02 -50.63 -18.17
CA ILE A 138 10.66 -50.72 -17.63
C ILE A 138 10.64 -49.86 -16.36
N SER A 139 10.36 -48.56 -16.50
CA SER A 139 10.02 -47.71 -15.37
C SER A 139 8.80 -48.32 -14.65
N PRO A 140 8.74 -48.27 -13.31
CA PRO A 140 7.57 -48.73 -12.58
C PRO A 140 6.30 -48.07 -13.13
N PRO A 141 5.14 -48.76 -13.16
CA PRO A 141 3.89 -48.17 -13.60
C PRO A 141 3.64 -46.85 -12.84
N LEU A 142 3.19 -45.82 -13.56
CA LEU A 142 2.84 -44.53 -12.95
C LEU A 142 1.52 -44.65 -12.22
N ASP A 143 1.44 -44.06 -11.02
CA ASP A 143 0.18 -43.90 -10.32
C ASP A 143 -0.52 -42.63 -10.82
N LEU A 144 -1.65 -42.82 -11.52
CA LEU A 144 -2.43 -41.73 -12.12
C LEU A 144 -3.50 -41.17 -11.18
N GLU A 145 -3.57 -41.59 -9.91
CA GLU A 145 -4.60 -41.10 -8.98
C GLU A 145 -4.56 -39.56 -8.85
N LEU A 146 -3.38 -38.98 -8.63
CA LEU A 146 -3.19 -37.52 -8.57
C LEU A 146 -3.50 -36.84 -9.91
N TRP A 147 -3.16 -37.47 -11.03
CA TRP A 147 -3.42 -36.93 -12.36
C TRP A 147 -4.92 -36.84 -12.66
N ASN A 148 -5.65 -37.90 -12.36
CA ASN A 148 -7.09 -37.99 -12.63
C ASN A 148 -7.91 -36.98 -11.80
N GLN A 149 -7.38 -36.48 -10.69
CA GLN A 149 -8.04 -35.45 -9.88
C GLN A 149 -8.00 -34.07 -10.56
N ILE A 150 -6.86 -33.73 -11.18
CA ILE A 150 -6.64 -32.45 -11.86
C ILE A 150 -5.79 -32.74 -13.12
N PRO A 151 -6.38 -33.23 -14.23
CA PRO A 151 -5.61 -33.56 -15.41
C PRO A 151 -5.21 -32.31 -16.19
N LEU A 152 -4.02 -32.35 -16.79
CA LEU A 152 -3.62 -31.39 -17.82
C LEU A 152 -4.10 -31.90 -19.17
N VAL A 153 -4.95 -31.13 -19.82
CA VAL A 153 -5.50 -31.45 -21.13
C VAL A 153 -4.98 -30.45 -22.17
N LEU A 154 -4.79 -30.93 -23.39
CA LEU A 154 -4.49 -30.11 -24.55
C LEU A 154 -5.78 -29.92 -25.34
N ILE A 155 -6.18 -28.66 -25.51
CA ILE A 155 -7.36 -28.31 -26.31
C ILE A 155 -6.88 -27.79 -27.66
N ASP A 156 -7.18 -28.55 -28.70
CA ASP A 156 -6.98 -28.15 -30.08
C ASP A 156 -8.26 -27.45 -30.60
N GLU A 157 -8.14 -26.15 -30.88
CA GLU A 157 -9.22 -25.29 -31.38
C GLU A 157 -9.12 -25.00 -32.89
N HIS A 158 -8.38 -25.81 -33.67
CA HIS A 158 -8.30 -25.63 -35.14
C HIS A 158 -9.68 -25.66 -35.81
N ASP A 159 -10.60 -26.51 -35.34
CA ASP A 159 -12.03 -26.44 -35.67
C ASP A 159 -12.82 -25.83 -34.51
N LYS A 160 -13.33 -24.60 -34.69
CA LYS A 160 -14.09 -23.88 -33.66
C LYS A 160 -15.43 -24.55 -33.33
N ASP A 161 -15.99 -25.31 -34.27
CA ASP A 161 -17.28 -25.97 -34.07
C ASP A 161 -17.10 -27.32 -33.35
N ASN A 162 -15.91 -27.93 -33.41
CA ASN A 162 -15.58 -29.20 -32.75
C ASN A 162 -14.16 -29.19 -32.16
N PRO A 163 -13.93 -28.56 -30.99
CA PRO A 163 -12.63 -28.59 -30.35
C PRO A 163 -12.26 -30.01 -29.90
N ILE A 164 -11.03 -30.45 -30.18
CA ILE A 164 -10.53 -31.76 -29.78
C ILE A 164 -9.81 -31.61 -28.43
N ILE A 165 -10.27 -32.35 -27.42
CA ILE A 165 -9.66 -32.37 -26.09
C ILE A 165 -8.84 -33.66 -25.99
N LEU A 166 -7.55 -33.52 -25.73
CA LEU A 166 -6.60 -34.63 -25.59
C LEU A 166 -6.01 -34.60 -24.19
N ASP A 167 -6.24 -35.65 -23.38
CA ASP A 167 -5.49 -35.82 -22.14
C ASP A 167 -4.08 -36.36 -22.46
N ILE A 168 -3.06 -35.76 -21.84
CA ILE A 168 -1.65 -36.15 -22.01
C ILE A 168 -1.43 -37.64 -21.67
N PHE A 169 -2.19 -38.17 -20.71
CA PHE A 169 -2.10 -39.57 -20.30
C PHE A 169 -3.15 -40.50 -20.92
N GLU A 170 -4.03 -40.02 -21.80
CA GLU A 170 -4.99 -40.90 -22.49
C GLU A 170 -4.26 -41.89 -23.40
N SER A 171 -4.29 -43.17 -23.04
CA SER A 171 -3.88 -44.26 -23.92
C SER A 171 -4.97 -44.51 -24.97
N ASN A 172 -4.58 -44.74 -26.23
CA ASN A 172 -5.39 -45.10 -27.41
C ASN A 172 -6.29 -46.37 -27.27
N GLN A 173 -6.75 -46.75 -26.08
CA GLN A 173 -7.58 -47.94 -25.88
C GLN A 173 -9.09 -47.70 -26.10
N SER A 174 -9.58 -46.46 -26.08
CA SER A 174 -11.01 -46.15 -26.33
C SER A 174 -11.38 -46.03 -27.81
N LEU A 175 -10.40 -45.96 -28.73
CA LEU A 175 -10.60 -45.84 -30.18
C LEU A 175 -10.57 -47.19 -30.94
N MET A 176 -10.33 -48.32 -30.26
CA MET A 176 -10.28 -49.65 -30.90
C MET A 176 -11.55 -50.50 -30.74
N ASP A 177 -12.62 -50.00 -30.12
CA ASP A 177 -13.87 -50.76 -29.99
C ASP A 177 -15.02 -50.28 -30.89
N ASN A 178 -14.79 -49.33 -31.80
CA ASN A 178 -15.76 -49.02 -32.86
C ASN A 178 -15.10 -48.29 -34.04
N GLN A 179 -14.48 -49.03 -34.98
CA GLN A 179 -14.54 -48.75 -36.42
C GLN A 179 -13.73 -49.77 -37.23
N THR A 180 -14.41 -50.80 -37.74
CA THR A 180 -14.03 -51.44 -39.00
C THR A 180 -14.34 -50.49 -40.15
N THR A 181 -13.44 -49.55 -40.45
CA THR A 181 -13.37 -48.91 -41.77
C THR A 181 -11.98 -48.32 -42.01
N VAL A 182 -11.35 -48.82 -43.06
CA VAL A 182 -10.11 -48.35 -43.68
C VAL A 182 -10.15 -46.84 -43.91
N GLY A 183 -9.18 -46.09 -43.38
CA GLY A 183 -9.03 -44.66 -43.65
C GLY A 183 -7.88 -44.01 -42.90
N ASN A 184 -6.73 -43.91 -43.57
CA ASN A 184 -5.57 -43.03 -43.34
C ASN A 184 -5.10 -42.74 -41.91
N GLN A 185 -3.92 -43.28 -41.62
CA GLN A 185 -2.92 -42.71 -40.71
C GLN A 185 -2.87 -41.18 -40.87
N THR A 186 -3.41 -40.45 -39.91
CA THR A 186 -2.90 -39.13 -39.57
C THR A 186 -1.81 -39.36 -38.53
N THR A 187 -0.62 -39.59 -39.08
CA THR A 187 0.63 -39.21 -38.41
C THR A 187 0.43 -37.88 -37.71
N MET A 188 0.79 -37.85 -36.43
CA MET A 188 1.02 -36.65 -35.64
C MET A 188 1.94 -35.71 -36.42
N GLY A 189 1.30 -34.85 -37.20
CA GLY A 189 1.94 -33.94 -38.13
C GLY A 189 2.54 -32.78 -37.34
N ASN A 190 3.62 -32.24 -37.88
CA ASN A 190 4.45 -31.17 -37.30
C ASN A 190 3.74 -29.80 -37.19
N GLU A 191 2.44 -29.76 -36.87
CA GLU A 191 1.63 -28.54 -36.77
C GLU A 191 0.84 -28.46 -35.44
N THR A 192 1.40 -28.95 -34.33
CA THR A 192 0.90 -28.57 -32.99
C THR A 192 1.40 -27.17 -32.60
N THR A 193 1.11 -26.17 -33.43
CA THR A 193 1.38 -24.74 -33.17
C THR A 193 0.11 -23.99 -32.79
N GLY A 194 -0.75 -24.59 -31.95
CA GLY A 194 -2.00 -23.91 -31.58
C GLY A 194 -2.80 -24.46 -30.40
N GLY A 195 -2.39 -25.55 -29.74
CA GLY A 195 -3.16 -26.11 -28.62
C GLY A 195 -2.97 -25.33 -27.32
N ASN A 196 -4.06 -24.89 -26.69
CA ASN A 196 -4.00 -24.30 -25.34
C ASN A 196 -3.88 -25.43 -24.32
N LEU A 197 -2.88 -25.35 -23.44
CA LEU A 197 -2.77 -26.29 -22.32
C LEU A 197 -3.68 -25.82 -21.19
N THR A 198 -4.47 -26.73 -20.66
CA THR A 198 -5.60 -26.38 -19.82
C THR A 198 -5.66 -27.28 -18.61
N VAL A 199 -5.91 -26.68 -17.44
CA VAL A 199 -6.14 -27.43 -16.21
C VAL A 199 -7.63 -27.73 -16.08
N CYS A 200 -7.96 -29.00 -15.93
CA CYS A 200 -9.31 -29.48 -15.72
C CYS A 200 -9.61 -29.65 -14.22
N SER A 201 -10.70 -29.05 -13.73
CA SER A 201 -11.15 -29.22 -12.35
C SER A 201 -12.61 -29.63 -12.28
N HIS A 202 -12.89 -30.69 -11.50
CA HIS A 202 -14.21 -31.31 -11.40
C HIS A 202 -15.06 -30.69 -10.29
N GLN A 203 -16.36 -30.51 -10.56
CA GLN A 203 -17.36 -30.06 -9.58
C GLN A 203 -18.18 -31.25 -9.00
N GLY A 204 -17.57 -32.42 -8.84
CA GLY A 204 -18.28 -33.63 -8.37
C GLY A 204 -19.30 -34.22 -9.35
N SER A 205 -19.38 -33.71 -10.59
CA SER A 205 -19.98 -34.36 -11.76
C SER A 205 -19.03 -34.27 -12.96
N ASP A 206 -19.36 -34.96 -14.06
CA ASP A 206 -18.57 -35.03 -15.30
C ASP A 206 -18.32 -33.67 -16.01
N ASN A 207 -18.85 -32.55 -15.50
CA ASN A 207 -18.62 -31.23 -16.09
C ASN A 207 -17.31 -30.64 -15.54
N CYS A 208 -16.27 -30.66 -16.36
CA CYS A 208 -14.99 -30.06 -16.07
C CYS A 208 -14.96 -28.58 -16.46
N THR A 209 -14.39 -27.73 -15.59
CA THR A 209 -14.05 -26.36 -15.99
C THR A 209 -12.58 -26.25 -16.35
N TYR A 210 -12.34 -25.54 -17.45
CA TYR A 210 -11.08 -25.44 -18.15
C TYR A 210 -10.44 -24.09 -17.87
N ARG A 211 -9.23 -24.11 -17.32
CA ARG A 211 -8.39 -22.90 -17.18
C ARG A 211 -7.32 -22.91 -18.27
N ASN A 212 -7.52 -22.09 -19.29
CA ASN A 212 -6.66 -22.04 -20.47
C ASN A 212 -5.35 -21.28 -20.18
N PHE A 213 -4.24 -21.81 -20.67
CA PHE A 213 -2.93 -21.16 -20.66
C PHE A 213 -2.33 -21.13 -22.06
N THR A 214 -1.63 -20.04 -22.37
CA THR A 214 -0.96 -19.85 -23.67
C THR A 214 0.45 -20.47 -23.70
N SER A 215 1.04 -20.74 -22.54
CA SER A 215 2.38 -21.33 -22.40
C SER A 215 2.33 -22.62 -21.60
N ALA A 216 2.88 -23.69 -22.16
CA ALA A 216 3.00 -24.99 -21.48
C ALA A 216 3.81 -24.87 -20.18
N ALA A 217 4.85 -24.03 -20.14
CA ALA A 217 5.65 -23.82 -18.93
C ALA A 217 4.83 -23.22 -17.78
N GLN A 218 3.92 -22.28 -18.08
CA GLN A 218 3.04 -21.69 -17.07
C GLN A 218 1.98 -22.69 -16.60
N ALA A 219 1.38 -23.44 -17.52
CA ALA A 219 0.38 -24.46 -17.18
C ALA A 219 0.96 -25.57 -16.29
N VAL A 220 2.14 -26.08 -16.63
CA VAL A 220 2.88 -27.07 -15.84
C VAL A 220 3.20 -26.54 -14.44
N THR A 221 3.70 -25.30 -14.35
CA THR A 221 4.03 -24.68 -13.06
C THR A 221 2.79 -24.52 -12.18
N GLU A 222 1.69 -24.01 -12.73
CA GLU A 222 0.43 -23.82 -11.99
C GLU A 222 -0.19 -25.15 -11.57
N TRP A 223 -0.12 -26.18 -12.41
CA TRP A 223 -0.54 -27.52 -12.06
C TRP A 223 0.27 -28.10 -10.90
N TYR A 224 1.60 -27.97 -10.96
CA TYR A 224 2.49 -28.43 -9.89
C TYR A 224 2.21 -27.69 -8.57
N ILE A 225 1.93 -26.39 -8.62
CA ILE A 225 1.54 -25.59 -7.44
C ILE A 225 0.23 -26.13 -6.84
N LEU A 226 -0.80 -26.41 -7.65
CA LEU A 226 -2.08 -26.92 -7.13
C LEU A 226 -1.91 -28.28 -6.45
N GLN A 227 -1.18 -29.20 -7.08
CA GLN A 227 -0.95 -30.55 -6.55
C GLN A 227 -0.08 -30.52 -5.29
N SER A 228 1.04 -29.80 -5.32
CA SER A 228 1.91 -29.65 -4.15
C SER A 228 1.19 -28.97 -2.99
N THR A 229 0.29 -28.02 -3.26
CA THR A 229 -0.54 -27.37 -2.22
C THR A 229 -1.43 -28.38 -1.51
N SER A 230 -2.06 -29.31 -2.23
CA SER A 230 -2.88 -30.39 -1.66
C SER A 230 -2.06 -31.37 -0.82
N ILE A 231 -0.85 -31.71 -1.24
CA ILE A 231 0.07 -32.59 -0.49
C ILE A 231 0.54 -31.90 0.79
N LEU A 232 1.03 -30.66 0.67
CA LEU A 232 1.59 -29.89 1.78
C LEU A 232 0.54 -29.47 2.81
N SER A 233 -0.74 -29.39 2.43
CA SER A 233 -1.81 -29.05 3.36
C SER A 233 -2.07 -30.09 4.44
N LYS A 234 -1.68 -31.35 4.19
CA LYS A 234 -1.75 -32.43 5.18
C LYS A 234 -0.56 -32.45 6.15
N VAL A 235 0.53 -31.77 5.80
CA VAL A 235 1.74 -31.77 6.61
C VAL A 235 1.60 -30.80 7.79
N PRO A 236 1.79 -31.25 9.04
CA PRO A 236 1.76 -30.39 10.21
C PRO A 236 2.76 -29.23 10.11
N LEU A 237 2.43 -28.08 10.71
CA LEU A 237 3.28 -26.88 10.66
C LEU A 237 4.71 -27.14 11.18
N GLN A 238 4.86 -27.90 12.26
CA GLN A 238 6.18 -28.18 12.86
C GLN A 238 7.11 -28.95 11.91
N GLU A 239 6.54 -29.87 11.13
CA GLU A 239 7.29 -30.66 10.15
C GLU A 239 7.65 -29.80 8.93
N ARG A 240 6.74 -28.94 8.47
CA ARG A 240 7.03 -27.95 7.42
C ARG A 240 8.17 -27.01 7.80
N ILE A 241 8.19 -26.52 9.03
CA ILE A 241 9.29 -25.69 9.54
C ILE A 241 10.62 -26.45 9.54
N ARG A 242 10.61 -27.74 9.89
CA ARG A 242 11.81 -28.58 9.91
C ARG A 242 12.38 -28.82 8.51
N MET A 243 11.53 -29.03 7.50
CA MET A 243 11.95 -29.23 6.10
C MET A 243 12.36 -27.91 5.41
N GLY A 244 12.09 -26.76 6.02
CA GLY A 244 12.50 -25.45 5.52
C GLY A 244 13.99 -25.15 5.77
N TYR A 245 14.48 -24.08 5.13
CA TYR A 245 15.82 -23.54 5.39
C TYR A 245 15.90 -23.03 6.83
N GLN A 246 16.94 -23.44 7.57
CA GLN A 246 17.15 -23.01 8.95
C GLN A 246 17.96 -21.71 9.00
N ALA A 247 17.93 -21.02 10.14
CA ALA A 247 18.51 -19.69 10.28
C ALA A 247 20.04 -19.75 10.21
N GLU A 248 20.59 -20.79 10.84
CA GLU A 248 22.02 -21.11 10.93
C GLU A 248 22.61 -21.40 9.56
N ASP A 249 21.83 -22.05 8.68
CA ASP A 249 22.24 -22.38 7.32
C ASP A 249 22.14 -21.18 6.39
N MET A 250 21.11 -20.36 6.56
CA MET A 250 20.77 -19.30 5.61
C MET A 250 21.49 -17.99 5.89
N ILE A 251 21.73 -17.64 7.17
CA ILE A 251 22.35 -16.38 7.58
C ILE A 251 23.78 -16.66 8.05
N LEU A 252 24.75 -16.48 7.16
CA LEU A 252 26.16 -16.74 7.46
C LEU A 252 26.79 -15.62 8.30
N ALA A 253 26.53 -14.37 7.93
CA ALA A 253 27.07 -13.21 8.64
C ALA A 253 26.05 -12.08 8.78
N CYS A 254 26.10 -11.38 9.91
CA CYS A 254 25.25 -10.24 10.23
C CYS A 254 26.04 -9.15 10.95
N LEU A 255 25.93 -7.92 10.46
CA LEU A 255 26.49 -6.73 11.09
C LEU A 255 25.50 -5.58 11.00
N TYR A 256 25.20 -4.93 12.14
CA TYR A 256 24.35 -3.74 12.18
C TYR A 256 25.16 -2.54 12.67
N GLY A 257 25.50 -1.63 11.76
CA GLY A 257 26.46 -0.58 12.02
C GLY A 257 27.82 -1.13 12.44
N ALA A 258 28.18 -0.95 13.71
CA ALA A 258 29.40 -1.51 14.31
C ALA A 258 29.15 -2.72 15.23
N GLU A 259 27.88 -3.04 15.50
CA GLU A 259 27.51 -4.12 16.42
C GLU A 259 27.32 -5.43 15.65
N PRO A 260 28.05 -6.50 16.02
CA PRO A 260 27.85 -7.81 15.42
C PRO A 260 26.49 -8.36 15.84
N CYS A 261 25.75 -8.90 14.87
CA CYS A 261 24.50 -9.62 15.11
C CYS A 261 24.64 -11.07 14.64
N ASN A 262 23.72 -11.92 15.05
CA ASN A 262 23.73 -13.33 14.66
C ASN A 262 22.31 -13.78 14.27
N TYR A 263 22.18 -14.97 13.71
CA TYR A 263 20.89 -15.56 13.31
C TYR A 263 19.86 -15.61 14.47
N LYS A 264 20.32 -15.65 15.74
CA LYS A 264 19.47 -15.62 16.94
C LYS A 264 18.74 -14.30 17.16
N ASN A 265 19.23 -13.19 16.58
CA ASN A 265 18.56 -11.89 16.65
C ASN A 265 17.39 -11.77 15.67
N PHE A 266 17.14 -12.81 14.87
CA PHE A 266 16.05 -12.83 13.91
C PHE A 266 14.88 -13.62 14.48
N THR A 267 13.68 -13.07 14.36
CA THR A 267 12.47 -13.82 14.67
C THR A 267 12.10 -14.71 13.47
N GLN A 268 11.87 -16.00 13.73
CA GLN A 268 11.42 -16.94 12.71
C GLN A 268 9.90 -16.81 12.49
N ILE A 269 9.48 -16.74 11.23
CA ILE A 269 8.09 -16.86 10.82
C ILE A 269 7.96 -17.86 9.67
N TYR A 270 6.91 -18.67 9.69
CA TYR A 270 6.61 -19.56 8.58
C TYR A 270 5.68 -18.87 7.58
N HIS A 271 6.18 -18.61 6.36
CA HIS A 271 5.42 -18.03 5.26
C HIS A 271 4.99 -19.13 4.27
N PRO A 272 3.69 -19.29 3.95
CA PRO A 272 3.22 -20.40 3.12
C PRO A 272 3.83 -20.47 1.70
N ASP A 273 4.13 -19.34 1.06
CA ASP A 273 4.76 -19.31 -0.28
C ASP A 273 6.30 -19.48 -0.25
N HIS A 274 6.96 -19.19 0.88
CA HIS A 274 8.43 -19.05 0.96
C HIS A 274 9.08 -19.84 2.10
N GLY A 275 8.32 -20.67 2.81
CA GLY A 275 8.81 -21.49 3.90
C GLY A 275 9.26 -20.66 5.09
N ASN A 276 10.42 -20.99 5.64
CA ASN A 276 10.98 -20.28 6.78
C ASN A 276 11.53 -18.91 6.35
N CYS A 277 11.08 -17.88 7.06
CA CYS A 277 11.52 -16.51 6.90
C CYS A 277 12.06 -15.98 8.23
N TYR A 278 13.00 -15.04 8.13
CA TYR A 278 13.71 -14.47 9.27
C TYR A 278 13.57 -12.95 9.26
N ILE A 279 13.10 -12.39 10.37
CA ILE A 279 12.82 -10.96 10.51
C ILE A 279 13.81 -10.33 11.47
N PHE A 280 14.64 -9.42 10.96
CA PHE A 280 15.48 -8.55 11.78
C PHE A 280 14.65 -7.39 12.31
N ASN A 281 14.84 -7.04 13.58
CA ASN A 281 14.26 -5.85 14.21
C ASN A 281 12.71 -5.76 14.14
N TRP A 282 12.00 -6.88 14.34
CA TRP A 282 10.54 -6.92 14.23
C TRP A 282 9.81 -6.14 15.35
N GLY A 283 10.43 -6.05 16.53
CA GLY A 283 9.88 -5.33 17.68
C GLY A 283 8.83 -6.10 18.49
N MET A 284 8.81 -7.44 18.40
CA MET A 284 7.90 -8.31 19.15
C MET A 284 8.46 -8.67 20.53
N ASP A 285 9.67 -9.23 20.55
CA ASP A 285 10.34 -9.70 21.78
C ASP A 285 11.24 -8.62 22.39
N GLU A 286 11.98 -7.89 21.54
CA GLU A 286 12.93 -6.85 21.91
C GLU A 286 12.48 -5.47 21.43
N GLU A 287 13.04 -4.41 22.04
CA GLU A 287 12.81 -3.05 21.57
C GLU A 287 13.47 -2.82 20.21
N ALA A 288 12.79 -2.04 19.36
CA ALA A 288 13.28 -1.80 18.02
C ALA A 288 14.55 -0.94 18.02
N LEU A 289 15.57 -1.40 17.29
CA LEU A 289 16.84 -0.71 17.11
C LEU A 289 16.65 0.58 16.29
N ASN A 290 17.36 1.62 16.70
CA ASN A 290 17.34 2.94 16.06
C ASN A 290 18.60 3.15 15.22
N SER A 291 18.45 3.82 14.08
CA SER A 291 19.57 4.32 13.30
C SER A 291 19.58 5.86 13.33
N SER A 292 20.73 6.42 13.71
CA SER A 292 20.91 7.87 13.87
C SER A 292 21.86 8.48 12.84
N ASN A 293 22.47 7.67 11.97
CA ASN A 293 23.42 8.14 10.96
C ASN A 293 23.02 7.54 9.61
N PRO A 294 22.93 8.34 8.54
CA PRO A 294 22.69 7.81 7.19
C PRO A 294 23.98 7.19 6.64
N GLY A 295 23.81 6.32 5.64
CA GLY A 295 24.92 5.71 4.90
C GLY A 295 25.19 4.24 5.21
N ALA A 296 25.85 3.58 4.24
CA ALA A 296 26.11 2.15 4.20
C ALA A 296 26.92 1.59 5.38
N GLU A 297 27.73 2.43 6.05
CA GLU A 297 28.52 1.99 7.20
C GLU A 297 27.67 1.75 8.45
N PHE A 298 26.55 2.45 8.60
CA PHE A 298 25.68 2.41 9.77
C PHE A 298 24.42 1.54 9.56
N GLY A 299 24.33 0.89 8.41
CA GLY A 299 23.20 0.04 8.03
C GLY A 299 23.34 -1.41 8.47
N LEU A 300 22.40 -2.24 8.02
CA LEU A 300 22.43 -3.69 8.16
C LEU A 300 23.18 -4.32 6.98
N LYS A 301 24.20 -5.10 7.27
CA LYS A 301 24.96 -5.89 6.30
C LYS A 301 24.74 -7.38 6.59
N LEU A 302 24.31 -8.12 5.57
CA LEU A 302 24.06 -9.56 5.67
C LEU A 302 24.83 -10.30 4.59
N ILE A 303 25.31 -11.50 4.93
CA ILE A 303 25.75 -12.49 3.95
C ILE A 303 24.83 -13.70 4.13
N LEU A 304 24.17 -14.08 3.04
CA LEU A 304 23.20 -15.16 3.02
C LEU A 304 23.69 -16.30 2.14
N ASP A 305 23.29 -17.51 2.48
CA ASP A 305 23.40 -18.70 1.65
C ASP A 305 22.00 -19.22 1.30
N ILE A 306 21.69 -19.26 0.01
CA ILE A 306 20.41 -19.74 -0.50
C ILE A 306 20.46 -21.21 -0.90
N SER A 307 21.63 -21.84 -0.98
CA SER A 307 21.82 -23.27 -1.30
C SER A 307 21.00 -23.72 -2.52
N GLN A 308 21.17 -23.02 -3.64
CA GLN A 308 20.39 -23.17 -4.88
C GLN A 308 20.33 -24.62 -5.40
N GLN A 309 21.36 -25.43 -5.15
CA GLN A 309 21.44 -26.83 -5.53
C GLN A 309 20.33 -27.71 -4.92
N ASP A 310 19.70 -27.26 -3.84
CA ASP A 310 18.66 -28.00 -3.10
C ASP A 310 17.25 -27.44 -3.37
N TYR A 311 17.07 -26.73 -4.48
CA TYR A 311 15.78 -26.18 -4.88
C TYR A 311 14.87 -27.25 -5.49
N ILE A 312 13.59 -27.20 -5.12
CA ILE A 312 12.51 -27.91 -5.82
C ILE A 312 12.39 -27.36 -7.25
N PRO A 313 12.69 -28.15 -8.30
CA PRO A 313 12.81 -27.64 -9.68
C PRO A 313 11.52 -27.05 -10.27
N TYR A 314 10.36 -27.61 -9.89
CA TYR A 314 9.07 -27.29 -10.51
C TYR A 314 8.24 -26.25 -9.73
N LEU A 315 8.65 -25.87 -8.52
CA LEU A 315 7.89 -24.97 -7.65
C LEU A 315 8.37 -23.51 -7.70
N SER A 316 9.68 -23.29 -7.77
CA SER A 316 10.28 -21.96 -7.77
C SER A 316 11.36 -21.87 -8.84
N SER A 317 11.07 -21.14 -9.91
CA SER A 317 12.01 -20.92 -11.03
C SER A 317 13.00 -19.78 -10.75
N ALA A 318 12.67 -18.88 -9.83
CA ALA A 318 13.52 -17.74 -9.49
C ALA A 318 14.56 -18.14 -8.45
N ALA A 319 15.84 -18.06 -8.81
CA ALA A 319 16.96 -18.21 -7.89
C ALA A 319 17.28 -16.89 -7.20
N GLY A 320 17.42 -16.91 -5.88
CA GLY A 320 17.68 -15.72 -5.07
C GLY A 320 16.99 -15.75 -3.70
N ALA A 321 17.19 -14.69 -2.93
CA ALA A 321 16.46 -14.43 -1.69
C ALA A 321 15.33 -13.42 -1.93
N ARG A 322 14.22 -13.58 -1.22
CA ARG A 322 13.14 -12.61 -1.13
C ARG A 322 13.35 -11.71 0.07
N LEU A 323 13.26 -10.40 -0.15
CA LEU A 323 13.46 -9.39 0.88
C LEU A 323 12.28 -8.42 0.94
N MET A 324 11.87 -8.03 2.14
CA MET A 324 10.84 -7.01 2.36
C MET A 324 11.20 -6.13 3.55
N LEU A 325 11.05 -4.82 3.37
CA LEU A 325 11.13 -3.83 4.45
C LEU A 325 9.71 -3.47 4.89
N HIS A 326 9.45 -3.53 6.19
CA HIS A 326 8.12 -3.23 6.74
C HIS A 326 8.20 -2.62 8.13
N GLN A 327 7.03 -2.17 8.63
CA GLN A 327 6.91 -1.59 9.97
C GLN A 327 7.10 -2.65 11.05
N GLN A 328 7.47 -2.22 12.26
CA GLN A 328 7.50 -3.12 13.40
C GLN A 328 6.10 -3.66 13.69
N LYS A 329 6.02 -4.91 14.15
CA LYS A 329 4.76 -5.60 14.47
C LYS A 329 3.76 -5.71 13.31
N SER A 330 4.17 -5.53 12.05
CA SER A 330 3.34 -5.85 10.88
C SER A 330 3.70 -7.21 10.29
N PHE A 331 2.75 -7.89 9.65
CA PHE A 331 3.00 -9.14 8.94
C PHE A 331 3.67 -8.88 7.58
N PRO A 332 4.74 -9.61 7.20
CA PRO A 332 5.43 -9.41 5.92
C PRO A 332 4.72 -10.13 4.76
N PHE A 333 4.03 -9.37 3.90
CA PHE A 333 3.41 -9.90 2.67
C PHE A 333 4.39 -9.91 1.49
N LEU A 334 5.35 -10.85 1.50
CA LEU A 334 6.45 -10.91 0.52
C LEU A 334 6.01 -11.07 -0.93
N LYS A 335 4.89 -11.76 -1.18
CA LYS A 335 4.36 -11.95 -2.53
C LYS A 335 3.90 -10.63 -3.18
N ASP A 336 3.45 -9.68 -2.36
CA ASP A 336 2.84 -8.43 -2.82
C ASP A 336 3.87 -7.28 -2.83
N GLN A 337 4.75 -7.22 -1.81
CA GLN A 337 5.69 -6.09 -1.59
C GLN A 337 7.16 -6.50 -1.53
N GLY A 338 7.46 -7.79 -1.67
CA GLY A 338 8.84 -8.28 -1.62
C GLY A 338 9.61 -8.03 -2.92
N ILE A 339 10.91 -7.78 -2.77
CA ILE A 339 11.88 -7.68 -3.87
C ILE A 339 12.78 -8.92 -3.89
N TYR A 340 13.44 -9.16 -5.02
CA TYR A 340 14.46 -10.21 -5.14
C TYR A 340 15.86 -9.62 -4.90
N ALA A 341 16.69 -10.39 -4.21
CA ALA A 341 18.13 -10.20 -4.16
C ALA A 341 18.82 -11.31 -4.96
N MET A 342 19.71 -10.90 -5.86
CA MET A 342 20.37 -11.80 -6.80
C MET A 342 21.59 -12.48 -6.16
N ALA A 343 21.74 -13.78 -6.41
CA ALA A 343 22.92 -14.54 -6.02
C ALA A 343 24.19 -14.07 -6.75
N GLY A 344 25.34 -14.13 -6.09
CA GLY A 344 26.63 -13.71 -6.64
C GLY A 344 26.81 -12.20 -6.75
N THR A 345 25.97 -11.42 -6.06
CA THR A 345 25.99 -9.96 -6.07
C THR A 345 25.92 -9.37 -4.65
N GLU A 346 26.46 -8.16 -4.51
CA GLU A 346 26.19 -7.25 -3.41
C GLU A 346 25.05 -6.32 -3.80
N THR A 347 23.89 -6.50 -3.17
CA THR A 347 22.73 -5.63 -3.34
C THR A 347 22.72 -4.55 -2.25
N SER A 348 22.98 -3.31 -2.64
CA SER A 348 22.93 -2.12 -1.80
C SER A 348 21.58 -1.41 -1.93
N ILE A 349 20.86 -1.28 -0.82
CA ILE A 349 19.50 -0.77 -0.71
C ILE A 349 19.51 0.49 0.17
N GLY A 350 19.35 1.64 -0.47
CA GLY A 350 19.09 2.91 0.21
C GLY A 350 17.60 3.05 0.54
N VAL A 351 17.27 3.31 1.79
CA VAL A 351 15.90 3.36 2.32
C VAL A 351 15.49 4.80 2.63
N LEU A 352 14.27 5.14 2.21
CA LEU A 352 13.55 6.36 2.57
C LEU A 352 12.18 5.95 3.16
N VAL A 353 11.85 6.45 4.35
CA VAL A 353 10.54 6.22 4.98
C VAL A 353 9.55 7.26 4.48
N ASP A 354 8.48 6.83 3.85
CA ASP A 354 7.38 7.67 3.36
C ASP A 354 6.14 7.45 4.22
N GLU A 355 5.84 8.41 5.09
CA GLU A 355 4.73 8.37 6.05
C GLU A 355 3.56 9.21 5.52
N LEU A 356 2.36 8.62 5.52
CA LEU A 356 1.11 9.29 5.21
C LEU A 356 0.21 9.25 6.43
N GLU A 357 -0.12 10.42 6.97
CA GLU A 357 -1.03 10.60 8.09
C GLU A 357 -2.33 11.25 7.58
N ARG A 358 -3.36 10.44 7.38
CA ARG A 358 -4.68 10.90 6.93
C ARG A 358 -5.57 11.29 8.10
N MET A 359 -6.46 12.25 7.83
CA MET A 359 -7.52 12.58 8.79
C MET A 359 -8.58 11.49 8.82
N GLY A 360 -8.84 10.91 9.99
CA GLY A 360 -9.90 9.92 10.17
C GLY A 360 -11.31 10.46 9.93
N TYR A 361 -12.30 9.59 10.12
CA TYR A 361 -13.72 9.94 9.98
C TYR A 361 -14.07 11.20 10.80
N PRO A 362 -14.78 12.20 10.25
CA PRO A 362 -15.54 12.21 8.99
C PRO A 362 -14.79 12.69 7.73
N TYR A 363 -13.49 12.95 7.80
CA TYR A 363 -12.72 13.52 6.67
C TYR A 363 -12.33 12.48 5.62
N SER A 364 -11.83 11.32 6.08
CA SER A 364 -11.54 10.15 5.24
C SER A 364 -12.14 8.90 5.87
N ASP A 365 -12.56 7.96 5.03
CA ASP A 365 -13.02 6.64 5.48
C ASP A 365 -11.82 5.70 5.65
N CYS A 366 -11.06 5.91 6.74
CA CYS A 366 -9.91 5.10 7.11
C CYS A 366 -10.03 4.58 8.54
N THR A 367 -9.31 3.51 8.84
CA THR A 367 -9.25 2.91 10.18
C THR A 367 -7.90 3.16 10.86
N MET A 368 -7.91 3.34 12.18
CA MET A 368 -6.68 3.47 12.97
C MET A 368 -6.10 2.10 13.37
N ASN A 369 -6.96 1.16 13.75
CA ASN A 369 -6.56 -0.13 14.35
C ASN A 369 -7.21 -1.35 13.66
N GLY A 370 -8.13 -1.16 12.71
CA GLY A 370 -8.89 -2.22 12.05
C GLY A 370 -10.10 -2.76 12.84
N SER A 371 -10.42 -2.19 14.02
CA SER A 371 -11.50 -2.69 14.88
C SER A 371 -12.92 -2.39 14.37
N ASP A 372 -13.06 -1.40 13.49
CA ASP A 372 -14.30 -1.01 12.82
C ASP A 372 -14.55 -1.78 11.52
N VAL A 373 -13.61 -2.64 11.12
CA VAL A 373 -13.73 -3.48 9.92
C VAL A 373 -14.56 -4.72 10.27
N PRO A 374 -15.61 -5.06 9.48
CA PRO A 374 -16.48 -6.19 9.77
C PRO A 374 -15.79 -7.55 9.63
N VAL A 375 -14.72 -7.64 8.84
CA VAL A 375 -13.95 -8.87 8.59
C VAL A 375 -13.00 -9.15 9.76
N LYS A 376 -13.12 -10.32 10.39
CA LYS A 376 -12.18 -10.78 11.41
C LYS A 376 -10.78 -10.97 10.80
N ASN A 377 -9.77 -10.33 11.39
CA ASN A 377 -8.37 -10.47 10.97
C ASN A 377 -7.79 -11.82 11.43
N LEU A 378 -7.52 -12.73 10.49
CA LEU A 378 -6.94 -14.05 10.78
C LEU A 378 -5.44 -13.98 11.13
N TYR A 379 -4.76 -12.90 10.74
CA TYR A 379 -3.33 -12.70 11.07
C TYR A 379 -3.10 -12.20 12.51
N SER A 380 -4.18 -11.93 13.26
CA SER A 380 -4.10 -11.59 14.69
C SER A 380 -3.43 -12.69 15.53
N GLN A 381 -3.42 -13.94 15.05
CA GLN A 381 -2.68 -15.06 15.67
C GLN A 381 -1.16 -14.81 15.78
N TYR A 382 -0.60 -13.97 14.90
CA TYR A 382 0.81 -13.56 14.94
C TYR A 382 1.03 -12.28 15.77
N ASN A 383 -0.01 -11.77 16.43
CA ASN A 383 -0.01 -10.53 17.20
C ASN A 383 0.48 -9.31 16.38
N THR A 384 0.11 -9.28 15.10
CA THR A 384 0.46 -8.21 14.16
C THR A 384 -0.61 -7.13 14.05
N SER A 385 -0.20 -5.92 13.68
CA SER A 385 -1.09 -4.80 13.38
C SER A 385 -1.97 -5.06 12.15
N TYR A 386 -3.06 -4.30 12.07
CA TYR A 386 -3.94 -4.33 10.92
C TYR A 386 -3.22 -3.82 9.67
N SER A 387 -3.49 -4.47 8.53
CA SER A 387 -3.10 -4.00 7.21
C SER A 387 -4.21 -4.33 6.21
N ILE A 388 -4.26 -3.58 5.12
CA ILE A 388 -5.23 -3.82 4.05
C ILE A 388 -5.08 -5.22 3.45
N GLN A 389 -3.84 -5.70 3.27
CA GLN A 389 -3.56 -7.03 2.73
C GLN A 389 -4.03 -8.15 3.66
N ALA A 390 -3.87 -7.98 4.98
CA ALA A 390 -4.40 -8.93 5.96
C ALA A 390 -5.93 -9.03 5.88
N CYS A 391 -6.62 -7.90 5.68
CA CYS A 391 -8.08 -7.89 5.54
C CYS A 391 -8.55 -8.60 4.26
N LEU A 392 -7.96 -8.27 3.11
CA LEU A 392 -8.33 -8.87 1.82
C LEU A 392 -8.13 -10.39 1.82
N ARG A 393 -7.00 -10.87 2.36
CA ARG A 393 -6.71 -12.31 2.46
C ARG A 393 -7.61 -13.01 3.48
N SER A 394 -7.91 -12.36 4.62
CA SER A 394 -8.86 -12.91 5.61
C SER A 394 -10.27 -13.00 5.06
N CYS A 395 -10.72 -11.99 4.30
CA CYS A 395 -12.02 -11.99 3.64
C CYS A 395 -12.14 -13.11 2.60
N PHE A 396 -11.12 -13.26 1.74
CA PHE A 396 -11.07 -14.34 0.76
C PHE A 396 -11.11 -15.72 1.43
N GLN A 397 -10.35 -15.91 2.50
CA GLN A 397 -10.35 -17.17 3.24
C GLN A 397 -11.72 -17.45 3.87
N ASN A 398 -12.37 -16.46 4.49
CA ASN A 398 -13.70 -16.64 5.05
C ASN A 398 -14.72 -17.07 3.98
N HIS A 399 -14.75 -16.40 2.83
CA HIS A 399 -15.62 -16.79 1.72
C HIS A 399 -15.32 -18.20 1.20
N MET A 400 -14.05 -18.57 1.14
CA MET A 400 -13.65 -19.92 0.74
C MET A 400 -14.15 -20.97 1.74
N THR A 401 -14.05 -20.69 3.05
CA THR A 401 -14.59 -21.60 4.07
C THR A 401 -16.12 -21.70 4.05
N GLU A 402 -16.82 -20.60 3.76
CA GLU A 402 -18.28 -20.57 3.68
C GLU A 402 -18.83 -21.30 2.45
N ILE A 403 -18.15 -21.18 1.31
CA ILE A 403 -18.63 -21.70 0.01
C ILE A 403 -18.09 -23.11 -0.27
N CYS A 404 -16.80 -23.33 -0.02
CA CYS A 404 -16.12 -24.59 -0.33
C CYS A 404 -16.08 -25.56 0.87
N GLY A 405 -16.33 -25.09 2.10
CA GLY A 405 -16.28 -25.91 3.32
C GLY A 405 -14.87 -26.22 3.86
N CYS A 406 -13.82 -25.74 3.20
CA CYS A 406 -12.42 -25.90 3.60
C CYS A 406 -11.62 -24.62 3.32
N GLY A 407 -10.47 -24.44 3.99
CA GLY A 407 -9.63 -23.25 3.80
C GLY A 407 -8.41 -23.50 2.92
N HIS A 408 -7.96 -22.47 2.18
CA HIS A 408 -6.76 -22.57 1.37
C HIS A 408 -5.49 -22.64 2.24
N TYR A 409 -4.53 -23.47 1.84
CA TYR A 409 -3.22 -23.64 2.50
C TYR A 409 -2.40 -22.35 2.63
N MET A 410 -2.46 -21.48 1.62
CA MET A 410 -1.67 -20.24 1.58
C MET A 410 -2.11 -19.17 2.58
N PHE A 411 -3.24 -19.36 3.28
CA PHE A 411 -3.77 -18.39 4.23
C PHE A 411 -3.99 -19.03 5.60
N PRO A 412 -3.84 -18.27 6.71
CA PRO A 412 -4.22 -18.75 8.03
C PRO A 412 -5.67 -19.23 8.07
N LEU A 413 -5.94 -20.27 8.86
CA LEU A 413 -7.28 -20.83 9.01
C LEU A 413 -8.05 -20.18 10.16
N PRO A 414 -9.38 -20.03 10.02
CA PRO A 414 -10.27 -19.84 11.17
C PRO A 414 -10.25 -21.05 12.12
N GLU A 415 -10.60 -20.83 13.38
CA GLU A 415 -10.68 -21.88 14.40
C GLU A 415 -11.70 -22.97 14.00
N GLY A 416 -11.29 -24.25 14.07
CA GLY A 416 -12.17 -25.39 13.80
C GLY A 416 -12.33 -25.78 12.32
N VAL A 417 -11.59 -25.15 11.41
CA VAL A 417 -11.60 -25.47 9.96
C VAL A 417 -10.30 -26.15 9.57
N ASN A 418 -10.36 -27.11 8.64
CA ASN A 418 -9.19 -27.81 8.09
C ASN A 418 -8.79 -27.25 6.71
N TYR A 419 -7.54 -27.48 6.31
CA TYR A 419 -7.09 -27.13 4.97
C TYR A 419 -7.72 -28.02 3.91
N CYS A 420 -7.95 -27.46 2.72
CA CYS A 420 -8.39 -28.22 1.56
C CYS A 420 -7.31 -29.21 1.10
N ASN A 421 -7.75 -30.38 0.68
CA ASN A 421 -6.94 -31.41 0.05
C ASN A 421 -7.80 -32.23 -0.92
N ASN A 422 -7.16 -32.97 -1.83
CA ASN A 422 -7.86 -33.72 -2.88
C ASN A 422 -8.67 -34.93 -2.35
N GLU A 423 -8.30 -35.51 -1.21
CA GLU A 423 -8.98 -36.71 -0.66
C GLU A 423 -10.29 -36.35 0.04
N ASP A 424 -10.25 -35.37 0.94
CA ASP A 424 -11.40 -34.92 1.72
C ASP A 424 -12.34 -34.05 0.88
N ASN A 425 -11.78 -33.25 -0.04
CA ASN A 425 -12.53 -32.22 -0.77
C ASN A 425 -12.15 -32.19 -2.27
N PRO A 426 -12.46 -33.21 -3.08
CA PRO A 426 -11.99 -33.30 -4.47
C PRO A 426 -12.37 -32.09 -5.36
N GLY A 427 -13.46 -31.39 -5.03
CA GLY A 427 -13.88 -30.17 -5.74
C GLY A 427 -13.21 -28.86 -5.29
N TRP A 428 -12.23 -28.89 -4.38
CA TRP A 428 -11.63 -27.68 -3.82
C TRP A 428 -10.89 -26.84 -4.88
N ALA A 429 -10.19 -27.49 -5.81
CA ALA A 429 -9.40 -26.82 -6.84
C ALA A 429 -10.31 -26.00 -7.77
N TYR A 430 -11.45 -26.57 -8.14
CA TYR A 430 -12.50 -25.88 -8.88
C TYR A 430 -13.05 -24.69 -8.09
N CYS A 431 -13.44 -24.94 -6.84
CA CYS A 431 -14.04 -23.90 -6.00
C CYS A 431 -13.09 -22.72 -5.80
N TYR A 432 -11.81 -23.00 -5.52
CA TYR A 432 -10.76 -21.99 -5.41
C TYR A 432 -10.58 -21.19 -6.71
N SER A 433 -10.49 -21.88 -7.86
CA SER A 433 -10.33 -21.23 -9.17
C SER A 433 -11.53 -20.33 -9.51
N SER A 434 -12.76 -20.81 -9.27
CA SER A 434 -14.00 -20.07 -9.47
C SER A 434 -14.09 -18.83 -8.58
N LEU A 435 -13.73 -18.96 -7.30
CA LEU A 435 -13.69 -17.82 -6.37
C LEU A 435 -12.60 -16.81 -6.75
N ARG A 436 -11.42 -17.27 -7.15
CA ARG A 436 -10.30 -16.42 -7.54
C ARG A 436 -10.58 -15.62 -8.81
N SER A 437 -11.28 -16.23 -9.77
CA SER A 437 -11.70 -15.59 -11.02
C SER A 437 -12.92 -14.68 -10.88
N SER A 438 -13.72 -14.84 -9.82
CA SER A 438 -14.91 -14.01 -9.57
C SER A 438 -14.55 -12.58 -9.14
N ILE A 439 -14.88 -11.61 -10.02
CA ILE A 439 -14.73 -10.18 -9.74
C ILE A 439 -15.70 -9.73 -8.63
N ARG A 440 -16.91 -10.31 -8.59
CA ARG A 440 -17.93 -9.95 -7.59
C ARG A 440 -17.44 -10.21 -6.17
N HIS A 441 -16.87 -11.39 -5.91
CA HIS A 441 -16.35 -11.72 -4.58
C HIS A 441 -15.16 -10.83 -4.20
N ARG A 442 -14.29 -10.52 -5.17
CA ARG A 442 -13.18 -9.58 -4.95
C ARG A 442 -13.68 -8.19 -4.56
N GLN A 443 -14.71 -7.68 -5.23
CA GLN A 443 -15.28 -6.36 -4.93
C GLN A 443 -15.90 -6.31 -3.53
N ILE A 444 -16.63 -7.37 -3.12
CA ILE A 444 -17.20 -7.46 -1.76
C ILE A 444 -16.11 -7.30 -0.69
N CYS A 445 -14.95 -7.94 -0.88
CA CYS A 445 -13.82 -7.81 0.05
C CYS A 445 -13.20 -6.41 0.02
N ILE A 446 -13.07 -5.79 -1.16
CA ILE A 446 -12.53 -4.42 -1.29
C ILE A 446 -13.45 -3.43 -0.57
N ASP A 447 -14.76 -3.53 -0.76
CA ASP A 447 -15.75 -2.64 -0.15
C ASP A 447 -15.88 -2.84 1.38
N SER A 448 -15.57 -4.05 1.87
CA SER A 448 -15.63 -4.38 3.29
C SER A 448 -14.36 -3.98 4.06
N CYS A 449 -13.22 -3.91 3.38
CA CYS A 449 -11.93 -3.57 3.98
C CYS A 449 -11.68 -2.07 3.88
N LYS A 450 -11.04 -1.50 4.91
CA LYS A 450 -10.70 -0.07 4.96
C LYS A 450 -9.20 0.13 4.96
N GLU A 451 -8.74 1.21 4.34
CA GLU A 451 -7.33 1.61 4.39
C GLU A 451 -6.98 2.14 5.79
N THR A 452 -5.70 2.06 6.16
CA THR A 452 -5.22 2.66 7.42
C THR A 452 -5.10 4.18 7.27
N CYS A 453 -5.38 4.91 8.36
CA CYS A 453 -5.16 6.36 8.37
C CYS A 453 -3.66 6.70 8.42
N ASN A 454 -2.89 5.88 9.13
CA ASN A 454 -1.44 5.97 9.16
C ASN A 454 -0.88 4.87 8.26
N ASP A 455 -0.27 5.28 7.16
CA ASP A 455 0.45 4.39 6.28
C ASP A 455 1.94 4.76 6.27
N THR A 456 2.80 3.75 6.30
CA THR A 456 4.25 3.94 6.22
C THR A 456 4.79 2.99 5.20
N GLN A 457 5.35 3.55 4.13
CA GLN A 457 5.96 2.82 3.03
C GLN A 457 7.47 3.04 3.05
N TYR A 458 8.21 2.01 2.67
CA TYR A 458 9.66 2.06 2.57
C TYR A 458 10.04 2.15 1.09
N LYS A 459 10.37 3.37 0.66
CA LYS A 459 10.89 3.60 -0.69
C LYS A 459 12.34 3.15 -0.74
N MET A 460 12.64 2.29 -1.70
CA MET A 460 13.95 1.67 -1.85
C MET A 460 14.61 2.14 -3.14
N THR A 461 15.88 2.52 -3.06
CA THR A 461 16.76 2.69 -4.22
C THR A 461 17.77 1.57 -4.21
N ILE A 462 17.73 0.72 -5.23
CA ILE A 462 18.51 -0.51 -5.31
C ILE A 462 19.67 -0.30 -6.28
N SER A 463 20.85 -0.70 -5.86
CA SER A 463 22.06 -0.77 -6.67
C SER A 463 22.74 -2.11 -6.42
N MET A 464 23.33 -2.70 -7.47
CA MET A 464 23.91 -4.04 -7.40
C MET A 464 25.30 -4.02 -8.03
N ALA A 465 26.22 -4.79 -7.46
CA ALA A 465 27.54 -5.04 -8.01
C ALA A 465 27.92 -6.51 -7.82
N ASP A 466 28.78 -7.04 -8.68
CA ASP A 466 29.28 -8.41 -8.55
C ASP A 466 30.05 -8.58 -7.24
N TRP A 467 29.72 -9.63 -6.48
CA TRP A 467 30.43 -9.98 -5.25
C TRP A 467 30.40 -11.50 -5.03
N PRO A 468 31.55 -12.13 -4.71
CA PRO A 468 32.89 -11.55 -4.51
C PRO A 468 33.60 -11.18 -5.83
N SER A 469 34.68 -10.41 -5.72
CA SER A 469 35.62 -10.17 -6.83
C SER A 469 36.47 -11.42 -7.10
N GLU A 470 36.98 -11.59 -8.32
CA GLU A 470 37.84 -12.72 -8.70
C GLU A 470 39.05 -12.90 -7.76
N ALA A 471 39.65 -11.79 -7.29
CA ALA A 471 40.79 -11.83 -6.37
C ALA A 471 40.41 -12.23 -4.94
N SER A 472 39.14 -12.04 -4.56
CA SER A 472 38.65 -12.32 -3.21
C SER A 472 37.84 -13.59 -3.07
N GLU A 473 37.44 -14.18 -4.19
CA GLU A 473 36.53 -15.31 -4.27
C GLU A 473 37.02 -16.50 -3.43
N ASP A 474 38.26 -16.94 -3.66
CA ASP A 474 38.85 -18.11 -3.03
C ASP A 474 38.87 -18.00 -1.50
N TRP A 475 39.41 -16.91 -0.95
CA TRP A 475 39.54 -16.77 0.50
C TRP A 475 38.21 -16.49 1.19
N ILE A 476 37.29 -15.74 0.57
CA ILE A 476 35.96 -15.48 1.13
C ILE A 476 35.19 -16.79 1.26
N PHE A 477 35.15 -17.60 0.19
CA PHE A 477 34.47 -18.89 0.24
C PHE A 477 35.11 -19.83 1.25
N HIS A 478 36.43 -19.86 1.35
CA HIS A 478 37.10 -20.70 2.34
C HIS A 478 36.71 -20.35 3.78
N ILE A 479 36.65 -19.05 4.12
CA ILE A 479 36.25 -18.59 5.45
C ILE A 479 34.77 -18.89 5.71
N LEU A 480 33.89 -18.52 4.78
CA LEU A 480 32.45 -18.72 4.94
C LEU A 480 32.08 -20.21 5.05
N SER A 481 32.73 -21.09 4.27
CA SER A 481 32.56 -22.54 4.38
C SER A 481 32.98 -23.06 5.75
N TYR A 482 34.08 -22.52 6.30
CA TYR A 482 34.55 -22.88 7.64
C TYR A 482 33.60 -22.41 8.74
N GLU A 483 33.06 -21.19 8.64
CA GLU A 483 32.11 -20.64 9.61
C GLU A 483 30.78 -21.40 9.62
N ARG A 484 30.33 -21.91 8.47
CA ARG A 484 29.07 -22.66 8.34
C ARG A 484 29.11 -24.01 9.06
N ASP A 485 30.02 -24.90 8.65
CA ASP A 485 29.99 -26.31 9.04
C ASP A 485 31.24 -26.79 9.80
N MET A 486 32.14 -25.86 10.17
CA MET A 486 33.48 -26.19 10.71
C MET A 486 34.24 -27.21 9.83
N SER A 487 33.87 -27.34 8.56
CA SER A 487 34.37 -28.35 7.64
C SER A 487 34.56 -27.77 6.24
N THR A 488 35.57 -28.25 5.53
CA THR A 488 35.84 -27.86 4.14
C THR A 488 35.05 -28.67 3.12
N ASN A 489 34.10 -29.51 3.56
CA ASN A 489 33.37 -30.42 2.68
C ASN A 489 32.25 -29.72 1.91
N VAL A 490 31.73 -28.60 2.41
CA VAL A 490 30.71 -27.80 1.73
C VAL A 490 31.41 -26.69 0.95
N THR A 491 31.38 -26.80 -0.37
CA THR A 491 31.86 -25.76 -1.28
C THR A 491 30.76 -24.74 -1.46
N LEU A 492 31.00 -23.53 -0.95
CA LEU A 492 30.16 -22.39 -1.31
C LEU A 492 30.43 -22.02 -2.76
N ASP A 493 29.36 -21.86 -3.52
CA ASP A 493 29.42 -21.40 -4.91
C ASP A 493 28.93 -19.95 -4.98
N ARG A 494 29.40 -19.22 -6.00
CA ARG A 494 28.95 -17.86 -6.31
C ARG A 494 27.44 -17.80 -6.50
N ASN A 495 26.84 -18.86 -7.04
CA ASN A 495 25.39 -18.97 -7.24
C ASN A 495 24.61 -19.21 -5.93
N GLY A 496 25.29 -19.56 -4.84
CA GLY A 496 24.67 -19.83 -3.54
C GLY A 496 24.69 -18.65 -2.57
N ILE A 497 25.53 -17.64 -2.79
CA ILE A 497 25.76 -16.56 -1.82
C ILE A 497 25.13 -15.23 -2.24
N ILE A 498 24.66 -14.44 -1.28
CA ILE A 498 24.14 -13.10 -1.49
C ILE A 498 24.70 -12.17 -0.42
N LYS A 499 25.20 -11.00 -0.82
CA LYS A 499 25.53 -9.93 0.13
C LYS A 499 24.48 -8.83 0.06
N LEU A 500 23.94 -8.44 1.21
CA LEU A 500 22.97 -7.37 1.33
C LEU A 500 23.54 -6.23 2.16
N ASN A 501 23.24 -5.00 1.75
CA ASN A 501 23.62 -3.80 2.46
C ASN A 501 22.44 -2.82 2.48
N ILE A 502 21.79 -2.66 3.64
CA ILE A 502 20.55 -1.90 3.78
C ILE A 502 20.78 -0.73 4.72
N TYR A 503 20.57 0.50 4.25
CA TYR A 503 20.90 1.70 5.00
C TYR A 503 19.95 2.85 4.69
N PHE A 504 19.86 3.84 5.59
CA PHE A 504 19.11 5.06 5.34
C PHE A 504 19.86 6.00 4.39
N GLN A 505 19.11 6.63 3.47
CA GLN A 505 19.61 7.71 2.61
C GLN A 505 19.85 9.00 3.42
N GLU A 506 20.47 10.01 2.78
CA GLU A 506 20.75 11.32 3.38
C GLU A 506 19.50 11.95 4.00
N TYR A 507 18.40 11.99 3.24
CA TYR A 507 17.06 12.22 3.77
C TYR A 507 16.43 10.87 4.05
N ASN A 508 16.11 10.61 5.33
CA ASN A 508 15.60 9.30 5.73
C ASN A 508 14.08 9.27 5.92
N TYR A 509 13.41 10.43 5.98
CA TYR A 509 11.95 10.50 6.06
C TYR A 509 11.33 11.55 5.14
N ARG A 510 10.10 11.24 4.72
CA ARG A 510 9.15 12.14 4.08
C ARG A 510 7.79 11.87 4.74
N THR A 511 7.23 12.88 5.40
CA THR A 511 5.92 12.77 6.06
C THR A 511 4.93 13.70 5.35
N ILE A 512 3.79 13.15 4.94
CA ILE A 512 2.64 13.88 4.40
C ILE A 512 1.53 13.77 5.44
N SER A 513 1.22 14.88 6.12
CA SER A 513 0.15 14.91 7.11
C SER A 513 -1.00 15.79 6.68
N GLU A 514 -2.22 15.30 6.87
CA GLU A 514 -3.45 16.01 6.59
C GLU A 514 -3.96 16.74 7.83
N SER A 515 -4.48 17.95 7.63
CA SER A 515 -5.11 18.77 8.67
C SER A 515 -6.43 19.33 8.16
N ALA A 516 -7.38 19.62 9.06
CA ALA A 516 -8.66 20.19 8.66
C ALA A 516 -8.49 21.59 8.06
N ALA A 517 -8.90 21.77 6.79
CA ALA A 517 -8.78 23.05 6.09
C ALA A 517 -9.63 24.14 6.76
N THR A 518 -10.81 23.75 7.24
CA THR A 518 -11.75 24.64 7.94
C THR A 518 -12.08 24.09 9.32
N THR A 519 -11.73 24.84 10.36
CA THR A 519 -12.07 24.50 11.74
C THR A 519 -13.41 25.11 12.15
N ILE A 520 -14.00 24.60 13.24
CA ILE A 520 -15.22 25.21 13.81
C ILE A 520 -15.01 26.68 14.21
N VAL A 521 -13.78 27.01 14.65
CA VAL A 521 -13.40 28.39 14.99
C VAL A 521 -13.41 29.27 13.73
N TRP A 522 -12.89 28.77 12.61
CA TRP A 522 -12.96 29.46 11.32
C TRP A 522 -14.42 29.69 10.89
N LEU A 523 -15.30 28.68 11.03
CA LEU A 523 -16.70 28.82 10.68
C LEU A 523 -17.38 29.91 11.51
N LEU A 524 -17.26 29.86 12.84
CA LEU A 524 -17.87 30.84 13.74
C LEU A 524 -17.31 32.25 13.53
N SER A 525 -16.00 32.37 13.34
CA SER A 525 -15.35 33.64 13.03
C SER A 525 -15.83 34.21 11.70
N SER A 526 -16.00 33.37 10.68
CA SER A 526 -16.46 33.80 9.34
C SER A 526 -17.94 34.17 9.33
N LEU A 527 -18.81 33.38 9.98
CA LEU A 527 -20.22 33.70 10.14
C LEU A 527 -20.41 35.02 10.91
N GLY A 528 -19.68 35.19 12.02
CA GLY A 528 -19.70 36.41 12.82
C GLY A 528 -19.13 37.62 12.08
N GLY A 529 -18.05 37.44 11.32
CA GLY A 529 -17.45 38.47 10.48
C GLY A 529 -18.39 38.95 9.37
N GLN A 530 -19.04 38.03 8.65
CA GLN A 530 -20.04 38.38 7.63
C GLN A 530 -21.24 39.08 8.26
N PHE A 531 -21.77 38.56 9.37
CA PHE A 531 -22.85 39.22 10.08
C PHE A 531 -22.46 40.64 10.49
N GLY A 532 -21.28 40.81 11.10
CA GLY A 532 -20.76 42.12 11.49
C GLY A 532 -20.60 43.08 10.30
N PHE A 533 -20.08 42.60 9.17
CA PHE A 533 -19.94 43.38 7.95
C PHE A 533 -21.28 43.85 7.39
N TRP A 534 -22.27 42.97 7.26
CA TRP A 534 -23.58 43.32 6.71
C TRP A 534 -24.39 44.24 7.64
N MET A 535 -24.20 44.10 8.96
CA MET A 535 -24.82 44.98 9.95
C MET A 535 -24.10 46.35 9.99
N GLY A 536 -22.77 46.40 9.86
CA GLY A 536 -21.94 47.61 9.93
C GLY A 536 -21.74 48.36 8.61
N GLY A 537 -21.89 47.71 7.45
CA GLY A 537 -21.75 48.31 6.12
C GLY A 537 -22.80 49.37 5.79
N SER A 538 -23.85 49.48 6.61
CA SER A 538 -24.82 50.56 6.59
C SER A 538 -24.30 51.89 7.18
N GLN A 539 -23.06 51.91 7.68
CA GLN A 539 -22.36 53.05 8.26
C GLN A 539 -21.46 53.82 7.27
N LYS A 540 -21.56 53.57 5.95
CA LYS A 540 -20.99 54.51 4.97
C LYS A 540 -21.81 55.81 5.01
N ARG A 541 -21.30 56.75 5.80
CA ARG A 541 -21.61 58.19 5.79
C ARG A 541 -22.05 58.62 4.38
N ALA A 542 -23.33 58.99 4.24
CA ALA A 542 -23.62 60.14 3.41
C ALA A 542 -22.93 61.30 4.14
N GLN A 543 -21.75 61.70 3.68
CA GLN A 543 -21.13 62.96 4.11
C GLN A 543 -22.10 64.08 3.72
N ALA A 544 -22.94 64.47 4.67
CA ALA A 544 -23.48 65.82 4.69
C ALA A 544 -22.26 66.74 4.71
N ARG A 545 -22.13 67.52 3.63
CA ARG A 545 -21.12 68.55 3.47
C ARG A 545 -21.33 69.57 4.59
N TYR A 546 -20.52 69.51 5.63
CA TYR A 546 -20.22 70.61 6.53
C TYR A 546 -18.70 70.81 6.51
N PRO A 547 -18.22 72.06 6.53
CA PRO A 547 -16.81 72.37 6.38
C PRO A 547 -16.05 71.94 7.65
N ASP A 548 -14.82 71.50 7.40
CA ASP A 548 -13.73 71.25 8.34
C ASP A 548 -13.79 69.98 9.20
N ALA A 549 -12.77 69.15 9.02
CA ALA A 549 -12.51 67.95 9.79
C ALA A 549 -11.84 68.33 11.13
N PRO A 550 -12.17 67.66 12.25
CA PRO A 550 -11.40 67.81 13.48
C PRO A 550 -10.01 67.20 13.31
N PRO A 551 -8.98 67.75 13.98
CA PRO A 551 -7.60 67.33 13.83
C PRO A 551 -7.40 65.87 14.28
N THR A 552 -6.47 65.22 13.61
CA THR A 552 -6.03 63.85 13.88
C THR A 552 -5.21 63.77 15.17
N VAL A 553 -5.15 62.58 15.78
CA VAL A 553 -4.38 62.33 17.00
C VAL A 553 -2.87 62.60 16.78
N SER A 554 -2.37 62.49 15.55
CA SER A 554 -1.03 62.93 15.15
C SER A 554 -0.83 64.44 15.27
N GLU A 555 -1.83 65.24 14.86
CA GLU A 555 -1.78 66.71 14.94
C GLU A 555 -1.94 67.22 16.40
N LEU A 556 -2.66 66.49 17.25
CA LEU A 556 -2.75 66.79 18.69
C LEU A 556 -1.45 66.47 19.46
N VAL A 557 -0.70 65.46 19.00
CA VAL A 557 0.59 65.09 19.60
C VAL A 557 1.71 66.03 19.14
N GLU A 558 1.66 66.51 17.90
CA GLU A 558 2.61 67.50 17.36
C GLU A 558 2.44 68.90 18.00
N ALA A 559 1.25 69.22 18.52
CA ALA A 559 0.99 70.45 19.28
C ALA A 559 1.55 70.43 20.73
N HIS A 560 1.97 69.27 21.25
CA HIS A 560 2.48 69.13 22.63
C HIS A 560 3.99 68.88 22.73
N THR A 561 4.73 68.80 21.61
CA THR A 561 6.17 68.44 21.62
C THR A 561 7.15 69.54 21.25
N ASN A 562 6.72 70.77 20.94
CA ASN A 562 7.64 71.88 20.62
C ASN A 562 7.47 73.09 21.54
N LEU A 563 7.98 72.97 22.76
CA LEU A 563 8.33 74.11 23.62
C LEU A 563 9.73 73.86 24.17
N GLY A 564 10.74 74.23 23.37
CA GLY A 564 12.13 74.21 23.79
C GLY A 564 13.08 73.97 22.64
N PHE A 565 13.39 75.02 21.88
CA PHE A 565 14.74 75.55 21.67
C PHE A 565 14.71 76.51 20.48
N GLN A 566 15.01 77.78 20.75
CA GLN A 566 15.13 78.85 19.77
C GLN A 566 16.30 78.58 18.81
N HIS A 567 16.07 78.82 17.53
CA HIS A 567 17.12 78.92 16.51
C HIS A 567 17.51 80.40 16.39
N GLU A 568 18.78 80.74 16.64
CA GLU A 568 19.39 81.96 16.12
C GLU A 568 19.95 81.69 14.72
N ASP A 569 19.81 82.70 13.86
CA ASP A 569 20.18 82.73 12.45
C ASP A 569 21.69 83.00 12.23
N GLY A 570 22.24 82.32 11.21
CA GLY A 570 23.07 82.94 10.17
C GLY A 570 24.57 83.20 10.44
N GLY A 571 25.44 82.50 9.69
CA GLY A 571 26.83 82.94 9.51
C GLY A 571 27.76 81.96 8.77
N ALA A 572 28.04 82.28 7.50
CA ALA A 572 29.19 81.97 6.62
C ALA A 572 30.26 80.88 6.94
N LEU A 573 30.63 80.13 5.88
CA LEU A 573 31.84 79.28 5.65
C LEU A 573 33.19 79.92 6.11
N PRO A 574 34.33 79.17 6.31
CA PRO A 574 34.84 78.11 5.41
C PRO A 574 35.65 76.90 5.99
N ARG A 575 35.86 75.89 5.11
CA ARG A 575 36.96 74.89 4.93
C ARG A 575 37.79 74.36 6.13
N ASP A 576 37.92 73.03 6.28
CA ASP A 576 39.06 72.23 5.77
C ASP A 576 38.88 70.69 5.97
N GLU A 577 39.37 69.94 4.96
CA GLU A 577 39.98 68.59 4.84
C GLU A 577 39.60 67.42 5.78
N ALA A 578 39.73 66.12 5.43
CA ALA A 578 39.63 65.24 4.26
C ALA A 578 40.09 63.84 4.74
N LEU A 579 39.41 62.73 4.37
CA LEU A 579 39.90 61.33 4.15
C LEU A 579 38.73 60.29 4.13
N PRO A 580 38.87 59.13 3.45
CA PRO A 580 38.12 58.79 2.23
C PRO A 580 37.08 57.64 2.40
N PRO A 581 36.24 57.34 1.38
CA PRO A 581 35.19 56.34 1.47
C PRO A 581 35.62 54.96 0.94
N GLU A 582 35.24 53.90 1.64
CA GLU A 582 35.23 52.52 1.10
C GLU A 582 33.83 52.14 0.60
N PRO A 583 33.71 51.36 -0.51
CA PRO A 583 32.48 51.21 -1.26
C PRO A 583 31.66 49.99 -0.80
N GLY A 584 30.37 50.21 -0.56
CA GLY A 584 29.38 49.13 -0.41
C GLY A 584 28.99 48.52 -1.77
N THR A 585 29.10 47.21 -1.86
CA THR A 585 28.68 46.37 -2.99
C THR A 585 27.17 46.41 -3.24
N PRO A 586 26.70 46.39 -4.50
CA PRO A 586 25.27 46.33 -4.84
C PRO A 586 24.68 44.93 -4.64
N PRO A 587 23.35 44.81 -4.40
CA PRO A 587 22.69 43.52 -4.20
C PRO A 587 22.58 42.71 -5.52
N PRO A 588 22.60 41.36 -5.45
CA PRO A 588 22.57 40.49 -6.62
C PRO A 588 21.17 40.42 -7.27
N ASN A 589 21.21 40.34 -8.60
CA ASN A 589 20.11 40.22 -9.54
C ASN A 589 19.61 38.76 -9.56
N TYR A 590 18.35 38.49 -9.18
CA TYR A 590 17.73 37.17 -9.32
C TYR A 590 17.02 37.07 -10.68
N ASP A 591 17.67 36.43 -11.65
CA ASP A 591 17.03 35.92 -12.86
C ASP A 591 16.10 34.75 -12.49
N SER A 592 14.82 34.89 -12.80
CA SER A 592 13.82 33.85 -12.59
C SER A 592 13.72 32.98 -13.85
N LEU A 593 14.27 31.76 -13.76
CA LEU A 593 13.99 30.65 -14.67
C LEU A 593 12.50 30.32 -14.61
N ARG A 594 11.74 30.82 -15.59
CA ARG A 594 10.34 30.48 -15.84
C ARG A 594 10.29 29.18 -16.63
N VAL A 595 10.03 28.07 -15.96
CA VAL A 595 9.74 26.77 -16.59
C VAL A 595 8.35 26.85 -17.26
N GLN A 596 8.27 26.58 -18.56
CA GLN A 596 7.01 26.45 -19.31
C GLN A 596 6.39 25.05 -19.09
N PRO A 597 5.06 24.88 -19.14
CA PRO A 597 4.42 23.56 -19.08
C PRO A 597 4.50 22.82 -20.41
N LEU A 598 4.71 21.50 -20.36
CA LEU A 598 4.66 20.57 -21.50
C LEU A 598 3.24 20.49 -22.11
N ASP A 599 3.17 20.59 -23.44
CA ASP A 599 1.97 20.32 -24.23
C ASP A 599 1.62 18.82 -24.26
N ILE A 600 0.31 18.56 -24.16
CA ILE A 600 -0.31 17.24 -24.25
C ILE A 600 -0.61 16.96 -25.74
N LEU A 601 0.00 15.91 -26.30
CA LEU A 601 -0.31 15.39 -27.63
C LEU A 601 -1.62 14.61 -27.62
N GLY A 602 -2.58 15.04 -28.44
CA GLY A 602 -3.75 14.27 -28.87
C GLY A 602 -3.63 13.90 -30.35
N PRO A 603 -4.41 12.91 -30.84
CA PRO A 603 -4.08 12.12 -32.03
C PRO A 603 -4.55 12.77 -33.34
N ASP A 604 -3.69 12.73 -34.37
CA ASP A 604 -4.06 13.04 -35.75
C ASP A 604 -4.69 11.82 -36.43
N SER A 605 -5.84 12.06 -37.06
CA SER A 605 -6.52 11.19 -38.01
C SER A 605 -6.40 11.75 -39.43
N ASP A 606 -6.03 10.86 -40.35
CA ASP A 606 -6.32 10.81 -41.79
C ASP A 606 -5.80 11.91 -42.74
N ALA A 607 -4.95 11.53 -43.71
CA ALA A 607 -5.31 11.42 -45.13
C ALA A 607 -4.10 11.17 -46.07
N GLU A 608 -4.37 10.36 -47.10
CA GLU A 608 -3.58 9.95 -48.30
C GLU A 608 -2.54 8.83 -48.19
#